data_AF-Q71V38-F1
#
_entry.id   AF-Q71V38-F1
#
_cell.length_a   1.000
_cell.length_b   1.000
_cell.length_c   1.000
_cell.angle_alpha   90.00
_cell.angle_beta   90.00
_cell.angle_gamma   90.00
#
_symmetry.space_group_name_H-M   'P 1'
#
loop_
_entity.id
_entity.type
_entity.pdbx_description
1 polymer ?
#
loop_
_entity_poly.entity_id
_entity_poly.type
_entity_poly.pdbx_seq_one_letter_code
_entity_poly.pdbx_strand_id
1 'polypeptide(L)'
;LGVPKPKESTTGLLKARKILSENFGSIHVYFGDPVSLRSLAAGRMSRSSYNLVPRYIPQKQSEDMHAFVTEVAYKMELLQIENMVLSPWTLIVAVLLQNRPSMDFDALVEKTLWLKGLTQAFGGFLIWPDNKPAEEVVPASILLHSNIASLVKDQVILKVDSGDSEVVDGLMLQHITLLMCSAYRNQLLNIFVRPSLVAVALQMTPGFRKEDVYSCFRFLRDVFADEFIFLPGNTLKDFEEGCYLLCKSEAIQVTTKDILVTEKGNTVLEFLVGLFKPFVESYQIICKYLLSEEEDHFSEEQYLAAVRKFTSQLLDQGTSQCYDVLSSDVQKNALAACVRLGVVEKKKINNNCIFNVNEPATTKLEEMLGCKTPIGKPATAKL
;
A
#
# COMPACT_ATOMS: atom_id res chain seq x y z
N LEU A 1 9.23 -0.11 -10.02
CA LEU A 1 10.42 -0.86 -10.52
C LEU A 1 11.74 -0.32 -9.99
N GLY A 2 11.85 0.98 -9.67
CA GLY A 2 13.08 1.56 -9.11
C GLY A 2 14.26 1.59 -10.10
N VAL A 3 13.99 1.40 -11.39
CA VAL A 3 15.01 1.47 -12.45
C VAL A 3 15.44 2.93 -12.61
N PRO A 4 16.75 3.23 -12.63
CA PRO A 4 17.23 4.60 -12.79
C PRO A 4 16.76 5.19 -14.12
N LYS A 5 16.36 6.47 -14.09
CA LYS A 5 15.88 7.19 -15.29
C LYS A 5 16.95 7.11 -16.40
N PRO A 6 16.62 6.60 -17.61
CA PRO A 6 17.58 6.56 -18.71
C PRO A 6 17.96 7.98 -19.16
N LYS A 7 19.18 8.15 -19.66
CA LYS A 7 19.67 9.43 -20.17
C LYS A 7 18.84 9.87 -21.38
N GLU A 8 18.45 11.15 -21.39
CA GLU A 8 17.66 11.73 -22.48
C GLU A 8 18.48 11.76 -23.78
N SER A 9 17.84 11.48 -24.91
CA SER A 9 18.47 11.49 -26.23
C SER A 9 17.58 12.17 -27.27
N THR A 10 18.19 12.80 -28.28
CA THR A 10 17.50 13.40 -29.42
C THR A 10 16.67 12.39 -30.20
N THR A 11 17.17 11.16 -30.33
CA THR A 11 16.41 10.02 -30.91
C THR A 11 15.21 9.65 -30.04
N GLY A 12 15.34 9.74 -28.71
CA GLY A 12 14.24 9.58 -27.76
C GLY A 12 13.13 10.62 -27.95
N LEU A 13 13.50 11.88 -28.21
CA LEU A 13 12.54 12.96 -28.49
C LEU A 13 11.74 12.71 -29.79
N LEU A 14 12.39 12.20 -30.84
CA LEU A 14 11.70 11.86 -32.09
C LEU A 14 10.72 10.68 -31.92
N LYS A 15 11.11 9.65 -31.15
CA LYS A 15 10.22 8.54 -30.79
C LYS A 15 9.07 8.98 -29.88
N ALA A 16 9.30 9.99 -29.03
CA ALA A 16 8.28 10.53 -28.14
C ALA A 16 7.09 11.12 -28.90
N ARG A 17 7.21 11.50 -30.18
CA ARG A 17 6.06 12.00 -30.97
C ARG A 17 4.92 10.99 -31.04
N LYS A 18 5.22 9.69 -31.16
CA LYS A 18 4.18 8.63 -31.16
C LYS A 18 3.49 8.57 -29.81
N ILE A 19 4.26 8.59 -28.72
CA ILE A 19 3.77 8.60 -27.35
C ILE A 19 2.91 9.85 -27.10
N LEU A 20 3.38 11.04 -27.50
CA LEU A 20 2.64 12.30 -27.35
C LEU A 20 1.32 12.34 -28.14
N SER A 21 1.13 11.46 -29.13
CA SER A 21 -0.13 11.32 -29.86
C SER A 21 -1.07 10.27 -29.26
N GLU A 22 -0.64 9.54 -28.22
CA GLU A 22 -1.47 8.59 -27.51
C GLU A 22 -2.40 9.28 -26.52
N ASN A 23 -3.51 8.62 -26.22
CA ASN A 23 -4.47 9.08 -25.23
C ASN A 23 -4.13 8.43 -23.88
N PHE A 24 -3.72 9.24 -22.90
CA PHE A 24 -3.46 8.79 -21.52
C PHE A 24 -4.59 9.14 -20.54
N GLY A 25 -5.74 9.58 -21.07
CA GLY A 25 -6.88 9.99 -20.27
C GLY A 25 -6.83 11.47 -19.89
N SER A 26 -7.35 11.78 -18.71
CA SER A 26 -7.49 13.15 -18.22
C SER A 26 -6.58 13.39 -17.01
N ILE A 27 -6.00 14.59 -16.94
CA ILE A 27 -5.28 15.05 -15.76
C ILE A 27 -6.27 15.79 -14.87
N HIS A 28 -6.38 15.36 -13.62
CA HIS A 28 -7.18 16.04 -12.61
C HIS A 28 -6.26 16.79 -11.65
N VAL A 29 -6.50 18.09 -11.50
CA VAL A 29 -5.78 18.95 -10.57
C VAL A 29 -6.78 19.50 -9.57
N TYR A 30 -6.58 19.17 -8.29
CA TYR A 30 -7.39 19.68 -7.20
C TYR A 30 -6.55 20.60 -6.31
N PHE A 31 -7.03 21.81 -6.07
CA PHE A 31 -6.41 22.76 -5.15
C PHE A 31 -7.18 22.72 -3.83
N GLY A 32 -6.59 22.09 -2.82
CA GLY A 32 -7.18 22.01 -1.49
C GLY A 32 -7.13 23.33 -0.71
N ASP A 33 -7.73 23.33 0.47
CA ASP A 33 -7.78 24.51 1.32
C ASP A 33 -6.38 24.97 1.76
N PRO A 34 -6.09 26.28 1.73
CA PRO A 34 -4.79 26.80 2.09
C PRO A 34 -4.48 26.59 3.58
N VAL A 35 -3.31 26.02 3.86
CA VAL A 35 -2.85 25.74 5.24
C VAL A 35 -1.96 26.86 5.75
N SER A 36 -2.38 27.50 6.85
CA SER A 36 -1.58 28.53 7.53
C SER A 36 -0.52 27.93 8.45
N LEU A 37 0.75 28.03 8.07
CA LEU A 37 1.89 27.70 8.96
C LEU A 37 1.91 28.56 10.23
N ARG A 38 1.32 29.77 10.20
CA ARG A 38 1.19 30.60 11.42
C ARG A 38 0.24 29.94 12.41
N SER A 39 -0.89 29.44 11.92
CA SER A 39 -1.90 28.77 12.73
C SER A 39 -1.39 27.45 13.29
N LEU A 40 -0.67 26.66 12.48
CA LEU A 40 -0.05 25.41 12.93
C LEU A 40 1.01 25.61 14.01
N ALA A 41 1.84 26.66 13.88
CA ALA A 41 2.92 26.97 14.82
C ALA A 41 2.46 27.73 16.07
N ALA A 42 1.21 28.21 16.11
CA ALA A 42 0.69 29.05 17.18
C ALA A 42 0.79 28.33 18.55
N GLY A 43 1.47 28.95 19.51
CA GLY A 43 1.69 28.38 20.85
C GLY A 43 2.67 27.21 20.91
N ARG A 44 3.22 26.76 19.77
CA ARG A 44 4.16 25.62 19.69
C ARG A 44 5.58 26.04 19.35
N MET A 45 5.73 27.13 18.59
CA MET A 45 7.04 27.60 18.15
C MET A 45 7.16 29.12 18.18
N SER A 46 8.29 29.62 18.70
CA SER A 46 8.67 31.02 18.55
C SER A 46 9.53 31.21 17.31
N ARG A 47 9.12 32.12 16.41
CA ARG A 47 9.88 32.48 15.21
C ARG A 47 11.08 33.37 15.51
N SER A 48 11.09 34.06 16.66
CA SER A 48 12.13 35.04 16.99
C SER A 48 13.50 34.39 17.21
N SER A 49 13.53 33.18 17.78
CA SER A 49 14.75 32.45 18.10
C SER A 49 15.62 32.16 16.88
N TYR A 50 15.00 31.93 15.72
CA TYR A 50 15.68 31.59 14.46
C TYR A 50 16.14 32.81 13.67
N ASN A 51 15.72 34.03 14.05
CA ASN A 51 16.19 35.27 13.43
C ASN A 51 17.48 35.79 14.07
N LEU A 52 17.95 35.15 15.15
CA LEU A 52 19.13 35.58 15.90
C LEU A 52 20.45 35.09 15.29
N VAL A 53 20.40 34.16 14.33
CA VAL A 53 21.59 33.58 13.69
C VAL A 53 21.45 33.58 12.17
N PRO A 54 22.51 33.94 11.41
CA PRO A 54 22.47 33.90 9.96
C PRO A 54 22.15 32.51 9.39
N ARG A 55 21.27 32.44 8.39
CA ARG A 55 20.74 31.19 7.83
C ARG A 55 21.79 30.28 7.17
N TYR A 56 22.93 30.82 6.76
CA TYR A 56 24.00 30.05 6.13
C TYR A 56 24.85 29.26 7.13
N ILE A 57 24.66 29.50 8.44
CA ILE A 57 25.32 28.72 9.48
C ILE A 57 24.44 27.50 9.78
N PRO A 58 24.91 26.27 9.53
CA PRO A 58 24.14 25.08 9.83
C PRO A 58 23.84 25.02 11.33
N GLN A 59 22.56 24.94 11.68
CA GLN A 59 22.12 24.75 13.05
C GLN A 59 21.51 23.37 13.21
N LYS A 60 21.90 22.67 14.28
CA LYS A 60 21.17 21.50 14.73
C LYS A 60 19.78 21.95 15.17
N GLN A 61 18.74 21.43 14.53
CA GLN A 61 17.37 21.75 14.91
C GLN A 61 17.05 21.12 16.28
N SER A 62 16.19 21.77 17.06
CA SER A 62 15.71 21.20 18.32
C SER A 62 14.81 19.99 18.07
N GLU A 63 14.72 19.10 19.06
CA GLU A 63 13.81 17.95 19.00
C GLU A 63 12.35 18.40 18.79
N ASP A 64 11.93 19.49 19.45
CA ASP A 64 10.60 20.08 19.26
C ASP A 64 10.36 20.55 17.83
N MET A 65 11.38 21.11 17.17
CA MET A 65 11.29 21.54 15.77
C MET A 65 11.18 20.33 14.84
N HIS A 66 12.00 19.30 15.07
CA HIS A 66 11.89 18.05 14.31
C HIS A 66 10.52 17.40 14.47
N ALA A 67 9.99 17.32 15.70
CA ALA A 67 8.68 16.76 15.97
C ALA A 67 7.57 17.58 15.27
N PHE A 68 7.63 18.91 15.36
CA PHE A 68 6.68 19.79 14.68
C PHE A 68 6.70 19.63 13.16
N VAL A 69 7.89 19.68 12.54
CA VAL A 69 8.04 19.52 11.09
C VAL A 69 7.52 18.15 10.64
N THR A 70 7.82 17.10 11.42
CA THR A 70 7.34 15.74 11.15
C THR A 70 5.81 15.69 11.21
N GLU A 71 5.18 16.21 12.26
CA GLU A 71 3.72 16.25 12.36
C GLU A 71 3.07 17.05 11.22
N VAL A 72 3.64 18.19 10.84
CA VAL A 72 3.17 18.99 9.71
C VAL A 72 3.28 18.21 8.40
N ALA A 73 4.38 17.48 8.17
CA ALA A 73 4.56 16.65 6.98
C ALA A 73 3.45 15.59 6.87
N TYR A 74 3.23 14.80 7.93
CA TYR A 74 2.15 13.82 7.98
C TYR A 74 0.77 14.46 7.73
N LYS A 75 0.51 15.63 8.33
CA LYS A 75 -0.75 16.35 8.11
C LYS A 75 -0.93 16.77 6.65
N MET A 76 0.14 17.18 5.96
CA MET A 76 0.06 17.56 4.55
C MET A 76 -0.21 16.34 3.66
N GLU A 77 0.44 15.21 3.95
CA GLU A 77 0.19 13.95 3.24
C GLU A 77 -1.25 13.47 3.42
N LEU A 78 -1.79 13.53 4.64
CA LEU A 78 -3.19 13.17 4.91
C LEU A 78 -4.17 14.08 4.15
N LEU A 79 -3.91 15.39 4.08
CA LEU A 79 -4.72 16.32 3.26
C LEU A 79 -4.60 16.02 1.77
N GLN A 80 -3.42 15.61 1.28
CA GLN A 80 -3.25 15.20 -0.11
C GLN A 80 -4.05 13.93 -0.42
N ILE A 81 -4.04 12.96 0.50
CA ILE A 81 -4.82 11.72 0.40
C ILE A 81 -6.32 12.02 0.39
N GLU A 82 -6.80 12.87 1.31
CA GLU A 82 -8.21 13.26 1.41
C GLU A 82 -8.73 13.90 0.11
N ASN A 83 -7.86 14.67 -0.57
CA ASN A 83 -8.19 15.36 -1.81
C ASN A 83 -7.75 14.60 -3.07
N MET A 84 -7.31 13.34 -2.93
CA MET A 84 -6.85 12.53 -4.05
C MET A 84 -8.05 12.09 -4.91
N VAL A 85 -7.94 12.40 -6.19
CA VAL A 85 -8.93 12.01 -7.20
C VAL A 85 -8.67 10.59 -7.67
N LEU A 86 -9.70 9.75 -7.63
CA LEU A 86 -9.68 8.40 -8.19
C LEU A 86 -10.40 8.34 -9.53
N SER A 87 -9.86 7.50 -10.43
CA SER A 87 -10.48 7.16 -11.70
C SER A 87 -11.25 5.84 -11.61
N PRO A 88 -12.21 5.57 -12.53
CA PRO A 88 -12.88 4.27 -12.61
C PRO A 88 -11.90 3.11 -12.81
N TRP A 89 -10.81 3.34 -13.55
CA TRP A 89 -9.77 2.35 -13.81
C TRP A 89 -9.14 1.79 -12.54
N THR A 90 -8.90 2.64 -11.54
CA THR A 90 -8.35 2.23 -10.24
C THR A 90 -9.22 1.17 -9.56
N LEU A 91 -10.55 1.29 -9.67
CA LEU A 91 -11.50 0.34 -9.12
C LEU A 91 -11.53 -0.96 -9.93
N ILE A 92 -11.57 -0.84 -11.27
CA ILE A 92 -11.57 -1.98 -12.19
C ILE A 92 -10.34 -2.86 -11.98
N VAL A 93 -9.15 -2.25 -11.88
CA VAL A 93 -7.90 -2.98 -11.64
C VAL A 93 -7.87 -3.65 -10.27
N ALA A 94 -8.39 -3.00 -9.23
CA ALA A 94 -8.48 -3.61 -7.90
C ALA A 94 -9.34 -4.89 -7.93
N VAL A 95 -10.47 -4.86 -8.65
CA VAL A 95 -11.33 -6.03 -8.85
C VAL A 95 -10.62 -7.10 -9.68
N LEU A 96 -10.01 -6.74 -10.81
CA LEU A 96 -9.31 -7.68 -11.69
C LEU A 96 -8.15 -8.39 -10.97
N LEU A 97 -7.37 -7.68 -10.15
CA LEU A 97 -6.25 -8.26 -9.41
C LEU A 97 -6.69 -9.33 -8.40
N GLN A 98 -7.87 -9.19 -7.79
CA GLN A 98 -8.44 -10.19 -6.88
C GLN A 98 -9.13 -11.35 -7.60
N ASN A 99 -9.43 -11.21 -8.90
CA ASN A 99 -10.18 -12.19 -9.69
C ASN A 99 -9.40 -12.62 -10.95
N ARG A 100 -8.08 -12.75 -10.82
CA ARG A 100 -7.19 -13.17 -11.91
C ARG A 100 -7.43 -14.63 -12.31
N PRO A 101 -7.11 -15.02 -13.56
CA PRO A 101 -6.50 -14.20 -14.64
C PRO A 101 -7.51 -13.43 -15.50
N SER A 102 -8.79 -13.82 -15.48
CA SER A 102 -9.86 -13.19 -16.25
C SER A 102 -11.15 -13.12 -15.44
N MET A 103 -12.03 -12.21 -15.85
CA MET A 103 -13.34 -12.02 -15.24
C MET A 103 -14.39 -11.80 -16.33
N ASP A 104 -15.57 -12.35 -16.12
CA ASP A 104 -16.75 -12.05 -16.93
C ASP A 104 -17.07 -10.54 -16.89
N PHE A 105 -17.41 -9.97 -18.04
CA PHE A 105 -17.59 -8.53 -18.18
C PHE A 105 -18.73 -7.99 -17.31
N ASP A 106 -19.86 -8.68 -17.28
CA ASP A 106 -21.02 -8.25 -16.47
C ASP A 106 -20.69 -8.30 -14.98
N ALA A 107 -20.03 -9.38 -14.53
CA ALA A 107 -19.54 -9.48 -13.16
C ALA A 107 -18.52 -8.39 -12.80
N LEU A 108 -17.65 -7.99 -13.74
CA LEU A 108 -16.70 -6.89 -13.54
C LEU A 108 -17.43 -5.56 -13.34
N VAL A 109 -18.44 -5.29 -14.17
CA VAL A 109 -19.25 -4.06 -14.06
C VAL A 109 -19.95 -4.01 -12.70
N GLU A 110 -20.59 -5.10 -12.28
CA GLU A 110 -21.28 -5.20 -11.00
C GLU A 110 -20.33 -4.96 -9.82
N LYS A 111 -19.20 -5.68 -9.77
CA LYS A 111 -18.20 -5.52 -8.70
C LYS A 111 -17.57 -4.13 -8.69
N THR A 112 -17.37 -3.53 -9.86
CA THR A 112 -16.85 -2.16 -9.98
C THR A 112 -17.84 -1.14 -9.42
N LEU A 113 -19.14 -1.30 -9.70
CA LEU A 113 -20.20 -0.45 -9.15
C LEU A 113 -20.33 -0.61 -7.63
N TRP A 114 -20.27 -1.84 -7.14
CA TRP A 114 -20.23 -2.11 -5.70
C TRP A 114 -19.03 -1.43 -5.04
N LEU A 115 -17.84 -1.57 -5.60
CA LEU A 115 -16.62 -0.96 -5.09
C LEU A 115 -16.66 0.58 -5.17
N LYS A 116 -17.29 1.14 -6.21
CA LYS A 116 -17.57 2.58 -6.30
C LYS A 116 -18.38 3.05 -5.10
N GLY A 117 -19.47 2.35 -4.77
CA GLY A 117 -20.31 2.68 -3.61
C GLY A 117 -19.53 2.61 -2.30
N LEU A 118 -18.73 1.55 -2.12
CA LEU A 118 -17.90 1.37 -0.93
C LEU A 118 -16.83 2.47 -0.81
N THR A 119 -16.18 2.83 -1.92
CA THR A 119 -15.17 3.90 -1.98
C THR A 119 -15.77 5.24 -1.57
N GLN A 120 -16.97 5.57 -2.07
CA GLN A 120 -17.69 6.78 -1.68
C GLN A 120 -18.11 6.76 -0.20
N ALA A 121 -18.55 5.60 0.31
CA ALA A 121 -18.89 5.45 1.73
C ALA A 121 -17.69 5.72 2.64
N PHE A 122 -16.48 5.36 2.19
CA PHE A 122 -15.21 5.59 2.87
C PHE A 122 -14.61 6.98 2.62
N GLY A 123 -15.32 7.86 1.92
CA GLY A 123 -14.89 9.25 1.70
C GLY A 123 -13.94 9.44 0.51
N GLY A 124 -13.74 8.42 -0.32
CA GLY A 124 -12.92 8.53 -1.52
C GLY A 124 -13.56 9.43 -2.58
N PHE A 125 -12.76 10.34 -3.15
CA PHE A 125 -13.21 11.23 -4.21
C PHE A 125 -13.05 10.60 -5.60
N LEU A 126 -14.11 9.98 -6.11
CA LEU A 126 -14.13 9.30 -7.40
C LEU A 126 -14.70 10.21 -8.49
N ILE A 127 -13.94 10.45 -9.57
CA ILE A 127 -14.45 11.09 -10.77
C ILE A 127 -15.04 10.03 -11.69
N TRP A 128 -16.36 9.92 -11.64
CA TRP A 128 -17.15 9.09 -12.54
C TRP A 128 -17.87 10.01 -13.53
N PRO A 129 -17.84 9.75 -14.85
CA PRO A 129 -18.53 10.60 -15.82
C PRO A 129 -20.04 10.71 -15.51
N ASP A 130 -20.51 11.92 -15.28
CA ASP A 130 -21.93 12.19 -15.06
C ASP A 130 -22.74 11.76 -16.30
N ASN A 131 -23.87 11.10 -16.07
CA ASN A 131 -24.81 10.63 -17.10
C ASN A 131 -24.31 9.48 -18.00
N LYS A 132 -23.23 8.78 -17.63
CA LYS A 132 -22.83 7.54 -18.34
C LYS A 132 -23.10 6.28 -17.51
N PRO A 133 -23.75 5.27 -18.09
CA PRO A 133 -23.93 3.98 -17.45
C PRO A 133 -22.58 3.27 -17.29
N ALA A 134 -22.47 2.35 -16.33
CA ALA A 134 -21.20 1.68 -16.04
C ALA A 134 -20.73 0.78 -17.18
N GLU A 135 -21.69 0.25 -17.92
CA GLU A 135 -21.56 -0.53 -19.13
C GLU A 135 -20.87 0.27 -20.25
N GLU A 136 -20.84 1.60 -20.19
CA GLU A 136 -20.03 2.44 -21.09
C GLU A 136 -18.69 2.84 -20.46
N VAL A 137 -18.69 3.16 -19.16
CA VAL A 137 -17.50 3.66 -18.46
C VAL A 137 -16.42 2.58 -18.32
N VAL A 138 -16.81 1.34 -18.01
CA VAL A 138 -15.88 0.21 -17.82
C VAL A 138 -15.18 -0.16 -19.13
N PRO A 139 -15.86 -0.40 -20.27
CA PRO A 139 -15.19 -0.62 -21.56
C PRO A 139 -14.30 0.54 -21.99
N ALA A 140 -14.75 1.79 -21.83
CA ALA A 140 -13.95 2.95 -22.19
C ALA A 140 -12.64 3.02 -21.37
N SER A 141 -12.72 2.66 -20.09
CA SER A 141 -11.55 2.59 -19.20
C SER A 141 -10.60 1.45 -19.60
N ILE A 142 -11.13 0.28 -19.98
CA ILE A 142 -10.33 -0.86 -20.48
C ILE A 142 -9.66 -0.50 -21.82
N LEU A 143 -10.38 0.16 -22.72
CA LEU A 143 -9.85 0.58 -24.02
C LEU A 143 -8.70 1.58 -23.87
N LEU A 144 -8.83 2.53 -22.94
CA LEU A 144 -7.79 3.49 -22.60
C LEU A 144 -6.52 2.79 -22.09
N HIS A 145 -6.68 1.69 -21.34
CA HIS A 145 -5.60 0.88 -20.78
C HIS A 145 -5.43 -0.45 -21.53
N SER A 146 -5.60 -0.41 -22.87
CA SER A 146 -5.56 -1.59 -23.72
C SER A 146 -4.18 -2.27 -23.77
N ASN A 147 -3.14 -1.63 -23.26
CA ASN A 147 -1.83 -2.23 -23.01
C ASN A 147 -1.80 -3.16 -21.79
N ILE A 148 -2.75 -3.03 -20.86
CA ILE A 148 -2.81 -3.80 -19.60
C ILE A 148 -3.93 -4.85 -19.63
N ALA A 149 -5.11 -4.51 -20.15
CA ALA A 149 -6.26 -5.39 -20.18
C ALA A 149 -6.98 -5.33 -21.53
N SER A 150 -7.72 -6.39 -21.86
CA SER A 150 -8.57 -6.42 -23.06
C SER A 150 -9.85 -7.22 -22.82
N LEU A 151 -10.92 -6.79 -23.47
CA LEU A 151 -12.19 -7.52 -23.52
C LEU A 151 -12.18 -8.49 -24.72
N VAL A 152 -12.29 -9.79 -24.47
CA VAL A 152 -12.29 -10.87 -25.45
C VAL A 152 -13.42 -11.84 -25.14
N LYS A 153 -14.40 -11.97 -26.04
CA LYS A 153 -15.56 -12.88 -25.88
C LYS A 153 -16.23 -12.74 -24.50
N ASP A 154 -16.60 -11.50 -24.16
CA ASP A 154 -17.24 -11.13 -22.88
C ASP A 154 -16.40 -11.39 -21.63
N GLN A 155 -15.11 -11.73 -21.79
CA GLN A 155 -14.16 -11.81 -20.68
C GLN A 155 -13.14 -10.69 -20.73
N VAL A 156 -12.91 -10.04 -19.60
CA VAL A 156 -11.82 -9.09 -19.41
C VAL A 156 -10.61 -9.86 -18.92
N ILE A 157 -9.53 -9.82 -19.71
CA ILE A 157 -8.30 -10.57 -19.47
C ILE A 157 -7.15 -9.59 -19.29
N LEU A 158 -6.33 -9.78 -18.25
CA LEU A 158 -5.07 -9.05 -18.10
C LEU A 158 -4.04 -9.59 -19.10
N LYS A 159 -3.30 -8.68 -19.74
CA LYS A 159 -2.23 -9.02 -20.70
C LYS A 159 -0.96 -9.49 -19.98
N VAL A 160 -1.07 -10.65 -19.36
CA VAL A 160 -0.02 -11.35 -18.62
C VAL A 160 0.62 -12.42 -19.53
N ASP A 161 -0.10 -12.91 -20.54
CA ASP A 161 0.33 -13.98 -21.43
C ASP A 161 0.72 -13.42 -22.81
N SER A 162 1.96 -12.97 -22.93
CA SER A 162 2.62 -12.85 -24.24
C SER A 162 3.54 -14.06 -24.36
N GLY A 163 3.26 -14.98 -25.29
CA GLY A 163 4.02 -16.22 -25.50
C GLY A 163 5.51 -16.05 -25.81
N ASP A 164 6.03 -14.82 -25.82
CA ASP A 164 7.46 -14.51 -25.78
C ASP A 164 7.83 -14.03 -24.37
N SER A 165 8.69 -14.80 -23.69
CA SER A 165 9.28 -14.46 -22.38
C SER A 165 10.29 -13.31 -22.52
N GLU A 166 9.83 -12.13 -22.93
CA GLU A 166 10.64 -10.93 -22.92
C GLU A 166 10.95 -10.52 -21.47
N VAL A 167 12.24 -10.51 -21.15
CA VAL A 167 12.77 -10.04 -19.86
C VAL A 167 13.19 -8.59 -20.02
N VAL A 168 12.60 -7.70 -19.24
CA VAL A 168 12.97 -6.29 -19.16
C VAL A 168 13.44 -6.00 -17.75
N ASP A 169 14.69 -5.52 -17.61
CA ASP A 169 15.33 -5.22 -16.33
C ASP A 169 15.30 -6.37 -15.30
N GLY A 170 15.43 -7.61 -15.79
CA GLY A 170 15.43 -8.82 -14.96
C GLY A 170 14.05 -9.30 -14.51
N LEU A 171 12.97 -8.67 -15.01
CA LEU A 171 11.59 -9.09 -14.77
C LEU A 171 10.93 -9.54 -16.07
N MET A 172 10.12 -10.60 -15.98
CA MET A 172 9.25 -11.02 -17.07
C MET A 172 8.23 -9.92 -17.36
N LEU A 173 7.91 -9.67 -18.63
CA LEU A 173 6.90 -8.69 -19.04
C LEU A 173 5.57 -8.86 -18.29
N GLN A 174 5.18 -10.11 -18.03
CA GLN A 174 4.00 -10.44 -17.24
C GLN A 174 4.02 -9.82 -15.82
N HIS A 175 5.18 -9.84 -15.17
CA HIS A 175 5.36 -9.27 -13.82
C HIS A 175 5.25 -7.75 -13.87
N ILE A 176 5.73 -7.14 -14.95
CA ILE A 176 5.61 -5.69 -15.15
C ILE A 176 4.15 -5.29 -15.30
N THR A 177 3.35 -6.02 -16.08
CA THR A 177 1.90 -5.76 -16.20
C THR A 177 1.19 -5.84 -14.85
N LEU A 178 1.51 -6.87 -14.05
CA LEU A 178 0.91 -7.03 -12.72
C LEU A 178 1.38 -5.95 -11.74
N LEU A 179 2.65 -5.55 -11.76
CA LEU A 179 3.15 -4.45 -10.94
C LEU A 179 2.56 -3.10 -11.36
N MET A 180 2.31 -2.88 -12.65
CA MET A 180 1.55 -1.71 -13.13
C MET A 180 0.12 -1.73 -12.57
N CYS A 181 -0.54 -2.88 -12.60
CA CYS A 181 -1.86 -3.04 -11.97
C CYS A 181 -1.81 -2.73 -10.47
N SER A 182 -0.83 -3.25 -9.74
CA SER A 182 -0.62 -2.95 -8.32
C SER A 182 -0.42 -1.45 -8.09
N ALA A 183 0.34 -0.76 -8.95
CA ALA A 183 0.52 0.69 -8.84
C ALA A 183 -0.80 1.47 -9.01
N TYR A 184 -1.68 1.06 -9.92
CA TYR A 184 -3.03 1.64 -10.04
C TYR A 184 -3.88 1.34 -8.81
N ARG A 185 -3.94 0.07 -8.37
CA ARG A 185 -4.65 -0.33 -7.14
C ARG A 185 -4.15 0.44 -5.92
N ASN A 186 -2.86 0.75 -5.84
CA ASN A 186 -2.26 1.44 -4.70
C ASN A 186 -2.81 2.87 -4.50
N GLN A 187 -3.35 3.51 -5.55
CA GLN A 187 -4.08 4.77 -5.42
C GLN A 187 -5.33 4.61 -4.55
N LEU A 188 -5.98 3.43 -4.56
CA LEU A 188 -7.16 3.15 -3.74
C LEU A 188 -6.79 2.94 -2.26
N LEU A 189 -5.62 2.37 -1.97
CA LEU A 189 -5.30 1.80 -0.67
C LEU A 189 -5.35 2.79 0.49
N ASN A 190 -4.94 4.04 0.27
CA ASN A 190 -4.91 5.04 1.34
C ASN A 190 -6.30 5.37 1.90
N ILE A 191 -7.35 5.23 1.08
CA ILE A 191 -8.75 5.38 1.53
C ILE A 191 -9.21 4.14 2.32
N PHE A 192 -8.66 2.98 1.99
CA PHE A 192 -9.08 1.69 2.54
C PHE A 192 -8.22 1.19 3.71
N VAL A 193 -7.07 1.82 3.99
CA VAL A 193 -6.09 1.27 4.92
C VAL A 193 -6.63 1.04 6.33
N ARG A 194 -7.33 2.01 6.93
CA ARG A 194 -7.90 1.85 8.27
C ARG A 194 -8.93 0.71 8.33
N PRO A 195 -10.00 0.69 7.51
CA PRO A 195 -10.98 -0.40 7.55
C PRO A 195 -10.37 -1.75 7.15
N SER A 196 -9.42 -1.77 6.22
CA SER A 196 -8.75 -3.02 5.83
C SER A 196 -7.86 -3.59 6.91
N LEU A 197 -7.11 -2.76 7.65
CA LEU A 197 -6.33 -3.27 8.78
C LEU A 197 -7.23 -3.83 9.89
N VAL A 198 -8.43 -3.27 10.10
CA VAL A 198 -9.43 -3.86 11.01
C VAL A 198 -9.93 -5.20 10.46
N ALA A 199 -10.25 -5.29 9.16
CA ALA A 199 -10.70 -6.53 8.53
C ALA A 199 -9.65 -7.65 8.60
N VAL A 200 -8.38 -7.32 8.31
CA VAL A 200 -7.26 -8.25 8.45
C VAL A 200 -7.07 -8.64 9.92
N ALA A 201 -7.14 -7.70 10.85
CA ALA A 201 -7.05 -8.01 12.28
C ALA A 201 -8.17 -8.95 12.77
N LEU A 202 -9.40 -8.77 12.28
CA LEU A 202 -10.52 -9.69 12.54
C LEU A 202 -10.27 -11.09 11.98
N GLN A 203 -9.67 -11.20 10.79
CA GLN A 203 -9.31 -12.50 10.21
C GLN A 203 -8.19 -13.20 10.99
N MET A 204 -7.21 -12.45 11.49
CA MET A 204 -6.04 -12.99 12.18
C MET A 204 -6.29 -13.30 13.66
N THR A 205 -7.34 -12.73 14.26
CA THR A 205 -7.62 -12.89 15.69
C THR A 205 -8.60 -14.05 15.92
N PRO A 206 -8.25 -15.04 16.76
CA PRO A 206 -9.19 -16.09 17.14
C PRO A 206 -10.27 -15.50 18.08
N GLY A 207 -11.38 -15.07 17.49
CA GLY A 207 -12.53 -14.51 18.19
C GLY A 207 -12.80 -13.04 17.87
N PHE A 208 -13.81 -12.47 18.53
CA PHE A 208 -14.37 -11.17 18.17
C PHE A 208 -14.11 -10.08 19.22
N ARG A 209 -13.25 -10.33 20.21
CA ARG A 209 -12.99 -9.37 21.29
C ARG A 209 -12.28 -8.13 20.74
N LYS A 210 -12.86 -6.96 20.99
CA LYS A 210 -12.36 -5.65 20.54
C LYS A 210 -10.90 -5.40 20.94
N GLU A 211 -10.50 -5.80 22.16
CA GLU A 211 -9.14 -5.61 22.68
C GLU A 211 -8.10 -6.43 21.91
N ASP A 212 -8.46 -7.66 21.53
CA ASP A 212 -7.58 -8.58 20.81
C ASP A 212 -7.44 -8.10 19.35
N VAL A 213 -8.54 -7.70 18.72
CA VAL A 213 -8.56 -7.09 17.38
C VAL A 213 -7.76 -5.79 17.35
N TYR A 214 -7.90 -4.93 18.36
CA TYR A 214 -7.11 -3.69 18.48
C TYR A 214 -5.61 -3.98 18.61
N SER A 215 -5.24 -5.00 19.39
CA SER A 215 -3.84 -5.41 19.55
C SER A 215 -3.24 -5.90 18.23
N CYS A 216 -4.02 -6.67 17.46
CA CYS A 216 -3.63 -7.10 16.12
C CYS A 216 -3.56 -5.94 15.12
N PHE A 217 -4.53 -5.02 15.14
CA PHE A 217 -4.52 -3.80 14.32
C PHE A 217 -3.26 -2.96 14.57
N ARG A 218 -2.90 -2.75 15.85
CA ARG A 218 -1.68 -2.02 16.21
C ARG A 218 -0.44 -2.69 15.64
N PHE A 219 -0.34 -4.01 15.78
CA PHE A 219 0.77 -4.77 15.20
C PHE A 219 0.86 -4.57 13.69
N LEU A 220 -0.24 -4.73 12.95
CA LEU A 220 -0.26 -4.56 11.50
C LEU A 220 0.11 -3.13 11.10
N ARG A 221 -0.39 -2.12 11.81
CA ARG A 221 -0.03 -0.72 11.62
C ARG A 221 1.48 -0.49 11.80
N ASP A 222 2.08 -1.08 12.82
CA ASP A 222 3.51 -0.92 13.11
C ASP A 222 4.40 -1.64 12.06
N VAL A 223 3.93 -2.79 11.55
CA VAL A 223 4.56 -3.51 10.44
C VAL A 223 4.50 -2.68 9.15
N PHE A 224 3.33 -2.14 8.79
CA PHE A 224 3.12 -1.43 7.54
C PHE A 224 3.32 0.09 7.62
N ALA A 225 4.02 0.60 8.65
CA ALA A 225 4.19 2.04 8.85
C ALA A 225 5.04 2.72 7.75
N ASP A 226 5.84 1.96 6.99
CA ASP A 226 6.56 2.48 5.82
C ASP A 226 5.77 2.31 4.51
N GLU A 227 4.68 1.54 4.51
CA GLU A 227 3.80 1.35 3.35
C GLU A 227 2.68 2.39 3.29
N PHE A 228 2.15 2.78 4.45
CA PHE A 228 0.98 3.64 4.57
C PHE A 228 1.18 4.77 5.57
N ILE A 229 0.47 5.87 5.34
CA ILE A 229 0.59 7.08 6.15
C ILE A 229 -0.29 6.99 7.39
N PHE A 230 0.35 6.91 8.56
CA PHE A 230 -0.29 6.99 9.88
C PHE A 230 0.31 8.11 10.71
N LEU A 231 -0.52 9.03 11.21
CA LEU A 231 -0.01 10.07 12.11
C LEU A 231 0.53 9.44 13.41
N PRO A 232 1.77 9.73 13.82
CA PRO A 232 2.30 9.24 15.09
C PRO A 232 1.41 9.64 16.28
N GLY A 233 1.17 8.70 17.21
CA GLY A 233 0.32 8.91 18.38
C GLY A 233 -1.18 8.75 18.15
N ASN A 234 -1.65 8.52 16.92
CA ASN A 234 -3.07 8.40 16.59
C ASN A 234 -3.59 6.96 16.48
N THR A 235 -2.86 5.93 16.94
CA THR A 235 -3.22 4.52 16.76
C THR A 235 -4.67 4.17 17.12
N LEU A 236 -5.16 4.65 18.26
CA LEU A 236 -6.55 4.42 18.68
C LEU A 236 -7.55 5.09 17.74
N LYS A 237 -7.26 6.33 17.31
CA LYS A 237 -8.12 7.06 16.37
C LYS A 237 -8.16 6.37 15.01
N ASP A 238 -7.02 5.90 14.51
CA ASP A 238 -6.95 5.14 13.24
C ASP A 238 -7.81 3.86 13.33
N PHE A 239 -7.79 3.17 14.49
CA PHE A 239 -8.61 1.98 14.73
C PHE A 239 -10.12 2.31 14.81
N GLU A 240 -10.48 3.35 15.55
CA GLU A 240 -11.85 3.81 15.70
C GLU A 240 -12.43 4.31 14.37
N GLU A 241 -11.63 4.99 13.55
CA GLU A 241 -11.99 5.40 12.19
C GLU A 241 -12.27 4.18 11.31
N GLY A 242 -11.40 3.16 11.32
CA GLY A 242 -11.61 1.91 10.59
C GLY A 242 -12.90 1.21 11.02
N CYS A 243 -13.16 1.13 12.32
CA CYS A 243 -14.40 0.57 12.86
C CYS A 243 -15.62 1.40 12.45
N TYR A 244 -15.53 2.73 12.53
CA TYR A 244 -16.62 3.64 12.15
C TYR A 244 -17.00 3.48 10.68
N LEU A 245 -16.01 3.43 9.78
CA LEU A 245 -16.24 3.22 8.35
C LEU A 245 -16.92 1.88 8.06
N LEU A 246 -16.49 0.81 8.73
CA LEU A 246 -17.10 -0.51 8.60
C LEU A 246 -18.53 -0.57 9.20
N CYS A 247 -18.80 0.13 10.29
CA CYS A 247 -20.16 0.27 10.83
C CYS A 247 -21.05 1.06 9.85
N LYS A 248 -20.54 2.14 9.27
CA LYS A 248 -21.25 2.98 8.29
C LYS A 248 -21.62 2.21 7.02
N SER A 249 -20.81 1.22 6.62
CA SER A 249 -21.12 0.31 5.50
C SER A 249 -21.91 -0.93 5.92
N GLU A 250 -22.43 -0.97 7.16
CA GLU A 250 -23.15 -2.11 7.74
C GLU A 250 -22.34 -3.42 7.77
N ALA A 251 -21.02 -3.36 7.64
CA ALA A 251 -20.16 -4.53 7.58
C ALA A 251 -19.91 -5.15 8.97
N ILE A 252 -19.87 -4.33 10.01
CA ILE A 252 -19.68 -4.78 11.39
C ILE A 252 -20.66 -4.09 12.34
N GLN A 253 -20.78 -4.66 13.53
CA GLN A 253 -21.41 -4.05 14.70
C GLN A 253 -20.42 -4.06 15.85
N VAL A 254 -20.11 -2.89 16.39
CA VAL A 254 -19.19 -2.74 17.52
C VAL A 254 -19.99 -2.61 18.81
N THR A 255 -19.78 -3.56 19.72
CA THR A 255 -20.28 -3.51 21.09
C THR A 255 -19.17 -3.01 22.03
N THR A 256 -19.45 -2.94 23.33
CA THR A 256 -18.44 -2.56 24.33
C THR A 256 -17.29 -3.55 24.42
N LYS A 257 -17.53 -4.84 24.13
CA LYS A 257 -16.54 -5.91 24.28
C LYS A 257 -16.12 -6.55 22.96
N ASP A 258 -17.04 -6.66 22.02
CA ASP A 258 -16.87 -7.46 20.80
C ASP A 258 -17.18 -6.68 19.52
N ILE A 259 -16.57 -7.09 18.42
CA ILE A 259 -16.81 -6.63 17.05
C ILE A 259 -17.42 -7.78 16.27
N LEU A 260 -18.71 -7.67 15.94
CA LEU A 260 -19.46 -8.72 15.25
C LEU A 260 -19.53 -8.41 13.75
N VAL A 261 -19.28 -9.41 12.91
CA VAL A 261 -19.40 -9.30 11.45
C VAL A 261 -20.84 -9.59 11.05
N THR A 262 -21.42 -8.76 10.20
CA THR A 262 -22.79 -8.97 9.66
C THR A 262 -22.74 -9.88 8.43
N GLU A 263 -23.89 -10.36 7.96
CA GLU A 263 -23.96 -11.17 6.72
C GLU A 263 -23.42 -10.39 5.50
N LYS A 264 -23.82 -9.12 5.34
CA LYS A 264 -23.27 -8.22 4.31
C LYS A 264 -21.79 -7.94 4.52
N GLY A 265 -21.35 -7.94 5.78
CA GLY A 265 -19.97 -7.73 6.18
C GLY A 265 -19.01 -8.75 5.61
N ASN A 266 -19.43 -10.00 5.39
CA ASN A 266 -18.55 -11.02 4.85
C ASN A 266 -17.94 -10.62 3.50
N THR A 267 -18.75 -10.11 2.57
CA THR A 267 -18.28 -9.67 1.24
C THR A 267 -17.37 -8.44 1.35
N VAL A 268 -17.69 -7.49 2.24
CA VAL A 268 -16.85 -6.32 2.48
C VAL A 268 -15.51 -6.74 3.06
N LEU A 269 -15.50 -7.54 4.12
CA LEU A 269 -14.27 -8.00 4.78
C LEU A 269 -13.43 -8.87 3.84
N GLU A 270 -14.04 -9.76 3.06
CA GLU A 270 -13.33 -10.58 2.07
C GLU A 270 -12.58 -9.70 1.06
N PHE A 271 -13.24 -8.67 0.52
CA PHE A 271 -12.59 -7.72 -0.38
C PHE A 271 -11.46 -6.94 0.30
N LEU A 272 -11.69 -6.43 1.51
CA LEU A 272 -10.71 -5.64 2.26
C LEU A 272 -9.47 -6.45 2.64
N VAL A 273 -9.68 -7.68 3.10
CA VAL A 273 -8.62 -8.66 3.33
C VAL A 273 -7.89 -8.95 2.03
N GLY A 274 -8.60 -9.24 0.94
CA GLY A 274 -8.00 -9.49 -0.38
C GLY A 274 -7.19 -8.30 -0.90
N LEU A 275 -7.57 -7.08 -0.52
CA LEU A 275 -6.90 -5.84 -0.93
C LEU A 275 -5.54 -5.69 -0.23
N PHE A 276 -5.42 -6.17 1.01
CA PHE A 276 -4.22 -6.05 1.84
C PHE A 276 -3.38 -7.34 1.93
N LYS A 277 -3.97 -8.47 1.54
CA LYS A 277 -3.29 -9.77 1.48
C LYS A 277 -1.93 -9.72 0.77
N PRO A 278 -1.76 -9.00 -0.36
CA PRO A 278 -0.45 -8.94 -1.02
C PRO A 278 0.65 -8.31 -0.15
N PHE A 279 0.31 -7.37 0.75
CA PHE A 279 1.29 -6.77 1.66
C PHE A 279 1.68 -7.74 2.78
N VAL A 280 0.69 -8.44 3.36
CA VAL A 280 0.95 -9.47 4.38
C VAL A 280 1.81 -10.60 3.80
N GLU A 281 1.42 -11.14 2.63
CA GLU A 281 2.18 -12.17 1.94
C GLU A 281 3.58 -11.68 1.55
N SER A 282 3.71 -10.41 1.16
CA SER A 282 5.02 -9.87 0.79
C SER A 282 6.01 -9.91 1.96
N TYR A 283 5.55 -9.48 3.13
CA TYR A 283 6.38 -9.47 4.33
C TYR A 283 6.66 -10.90 4.81
N GLN A 284 5.72 -11.83 4.67
CA GLN A 284 5.95 -13.26 4.95
C GLN A 284 7.03 -13.86 4.03
N ILE A 285 6.99 -13.57 2.72
CA ILE A 285 7.99 -14.05 1.76
C ILE A 285 9.36 -13.49 2.08
N ILE A 286 9.44 -12.20 2.43
CA ILE A 286 10.69 -11.55 2.84
C ILE A 286 11.24 -12.16 4.13
N CYS A 287 10.39 -12.41 5.15
CA CYS A 287 10.83 -13.11 6.35
C CYS A 287 11.36 -14.52 6.05
N LYS A 288 10.68 -15.28 5.17
CA LYS A 288 11.17 -16.61 4.74
C LYS A 288 12.52 -16.53 4.04
N TYR A 289 12.71 -15.55 3.17
CA TYR A 289 14.00 -15.29 2.54
C TYR A 289 15.08 -14.98 3.60
N LEU A 290 14.81 -14.05 4.52
CA LEU A 290 15.77 -13.67 5.58
C LEU A 290 16.15 -14.85 6.48
N LEU A 291 15.23 -15.78 6.73
CA LEU A 291 15.49 -17.02 7.48
C LEU A 291 16.27 -18.07 6.68
N SER A 292 16.30 -17.94 5.35
CA SER A 292 17.07 -18.82 4.45
C SER A 292 18.42 -18.24 4.03
N GLU A 293 18.71 -16.99 4.44
CA GLU A 293 19.97 -16.32 4.10
C GLU A 293 21.12 -16.93 4.91
N GLU A 294 22.13 -17.44 4.22
CA GLU A 294 23.30 -18.08 4.85
C GLU A 294 24.41 -17.08 5.15
N GLU A 295 24.39 -15.91 4.50
CA GLU A 295 25.37 -14.85 4.72
C GLU A 295 25.11 -14.10 6.05
N ASP A 296 26.16 -13.95 6.87
CA ASP A 296 26.08 -13.26 8.16
C ASP A 296 25.62 -11.79 8.06
N HIS A 297 25.88 -11.16 6.91
CA HIS A 297 25.53 -9.78 6.63
C HIS A 297 25.33 -9.52 5.14
N PHE A 298 24.46 -8.57 4.81
CA PHE A 298 24.21 -8.14 3.44
C PHE A 298 24.11 -6.61 3.32
N SER A 299 24.33 -6.09 2.12
CA SER A 299 24.01 -4.70 1.76
C SER A 299 22.57 -4.58 1.26
N GLU A 300 22.04 -3.35 1.22
CA GLU A 300 20.70 -3.11 0.65
C GLU A 300 20.61 -3.57 -0.82
N GLU A 301 21.66 -3.36 -1.61
CA GLU A 301 21.68 -3.78 -3.02
C GLU A 301 21.65 -5.31 -3.17
N GLN A 302 22.41 -6.03 -2.33
CA GLN A 302 22.40 -7.49 -2.30
C GLN A 302 21.03 -8.03 -1.90
N TYR A 303 20.43 -7.45 -0.86
CA TYR A 303 19.08 -7.79 -0.40
C TYR A 303 18.04 -7.64 -1.52
N LEU A 304 18.01 -6.49 -2.21
CA LEU A 304 17.04 -6.27 -3.29
C LEU A 304 17.19 -7.29 -4.42
N ALA A 305 18.43 -7.62 -4.81
CA ALA A 305 18.69 -8.61 -5.84
C ALA A 305 18.30 -10.04 -5.39
N ALA A 306 18.63 -10.41 -4.15
CA ALA A 306 18.38 -11.73 -3.60
C ALA A 306 16.89 -11.98 -3.36
N VAL A 307 16.16 -11.02 -2.77
CA VAL A 307 14.69 -11.12 -2.60
C VAL A 307 13.99 -11.27 -3.95
N ARG A 308 14.40 -10.53 -4.98
CA ARG A 308 13.84 -10.69 -6.33
C ARG A 308 14.06 -12.09 -6.87
N LYS A 309 15.29 -12.60 -6.76
CA LYS A 309 15.65 -13.94 -7.22
C LYS A 309 14.83 -15.02 -6.48
N PHE A 310 14.77 -14.93 -5.15
CA PHE A 310 14.00 -15.84 -4.30
C PHE A 310 12.51 -15.82 -4.67
N THR A 311 11.94 -14.62 -4.82
CA THR A 311 10.53 -14.45 -5.20
C THR A 311 10.24 -15.03 -6.59
N SER A 312 11.09 -14.75 -7.58
CA SER A 312 10.92 -15.32 -8.93
C SER A 312 10.90 -16.85 -8.89
N GLN A 313 11.76 -17.49 -8.11
CA GLN A 313 11.74 -18.95 -7.94
C GLN A 313 10.41 -19.45 -7.35
N LEU A 314 9.85 -18.76 -6.36
CA LEU A 314 8.55 -19.12 -5.78
C LEU A 314 7.39 -18.94 -6.77
N LEU A 315 7.46 -17.91 -7.62
CA LEU A 315 6.48 -17.66 -8.67
C LEU A 315 6.57 -18.73 -9.78
N ASP A 316 7.78 -19.07 -10.22
CA ASP A 316 8.04 -20.08 -11.26
C ASP A 316 7.59 -21.49 -10.81
N GLN A 317 7.74 -21.78 -9.51
CA GLN A 317 7.27 -23.04 -8.90
C GLN A 317 5.76 -23.06 -8.63
N GLY A 318 5.07 -21.91 -8.74
CA GLY A 318 3.67 -21.78 -8.38
C GLY A 318 3.38 -21.81 -6.87
N THR A 319 4.40 -21.77 -6.02
CA THR A 319 4.29 -21.75 -4.54
C THR A 319 3.74 -20.41 -4.02
N SER A 320 3.87 -19.34 -4.82
CA SER A 320 3.31 -18.02 -4.54
C SER A 320 2.68 -17.42 -5.79
N GLN A 321 1.72 -16.52 -5.61
CA GLN A 321 1.17 -15.65 -6.66
C GLN A 321 1.25 -14.16 -6.25
N CYS A 322 2.11 -13.84 -5.28
CA CYS A 322 2.32 -12.49 -4.75
C CYS A 322 3.42 -11.78 -5.54
N TYR A 323 3.01 -11.09 -6.61
CA TYR A 323 3.93 -10.37 -7.49
C TYR A 323 4.39 -9.04 -6.90
N ASP A 324 3.65 -8.49 -5.93
CA ASP A 324 3.96 -7.21 -5.28
C ASP A 324 5.36 -7.18 -4.64
N VAL A 325 5.87 -8.33 -4.17
CA VAL A 325 7.24 -8.47 -3.61
C VAL A 325 8.32 -8.09 -4.62
N LEU A 326 8.07 -8.20 -5.92
CA LEU A 326 9.05 -7.82 -6.94
C LEU A 326 9.28 -6.30 -7.01
N SER A 327 8.40 -5.51 -6.40
CA SER A 327 8.55 -4.06 -6.29
C SER A 327 9.73 -3.70 -5.38
N SER A 328 10.66 -2.89 -5.88
CA SER A 328 11.73 -2.31 -5.05
C SER A 328 11.20 -1.53 -3.86
N ASP A 329 10.05 -0.88 -4.02
CA ASP A 329 9.48 -0.02 -2.98
C ASP A 329 8.98 -0.88 -1.82
N VAL A 330 8.25 -1.96 -2.10
CA VAL A 330 7.82 -2.95 -1.10
C VAL A 330 9.02 -3.58 -0.40
N GLN A 331 10.07 -3.95 -1.15
CA GLN A 331 11.27 -4.55 -0.56
C GLN A 331 11.98 -3.60 0.40
N LYS A 332 12.12 -2.32 0.01
CA LYS A 332 12.76 -1.28 0.83
C LYS A 332 11.93 -0.93 2.06
N ASN A 333 10.61 -0.80 1.89
CA ASN A 333 9.68 -0.56 2.98
C ASN A 333 9.72 -1.70 3.99
N ALA A 334 9.69 -2.95 3.51
CA ALA A 334 9.82 -4.13 4.37
C ALA A 334 11.17 -4.18 5.10
N LEU A 335 12.29 -3.84 4.43
CA LEU A 335 13.60 -3.77 5.09
C LEU A 335 13.62 -2.68 6.17
N ALA A 336 13.05 -1.50 5.89
CA ALA A 336 12.93 -0.42 6.87
C ALA A 336 12.07 -0.84 8.08
N ALA A 337 10.96 -1.53 7.83
CA ALA A 337 10.10 -2.10 8.86
C ALA A 337 10.83 -3.16 9.70
N CYS A 338 11.54 -4.09 9.06
CA CYS A 338 12.35 -5.09 9.74
C CYS A 338 13.41 -4.45 10.64
N VAL A 339 14.05 -3.36 10.19
CA VAL A 339 15.00 -2.60 11.02
C VAL A 339 14.29 -1.94 12.20
N ARG A 340 13.15 -1.27 11.99
CA ARG A 340 12.37 -0.63 13.06
C ARG A 340 11.89 -1.63 14.10
N LEU A 341 11.49 -2.82 13.66
CA LEU A 341 10.97 -3.89 14.52
C LEU A 341 12.08 -4.73 15.19
N GLY A 342 13.36 -4.44 14.91
CA GLY A 342 14.50 -5.19 15.47
C GLY A 342 14.67 -6.60 14.90
N VAL A 343 14.03 -6.88 13.76
CA VAL A 343 14.16 -8.12 12.97
C VAL A 343 15.48 -8.15 12.20
N VAL A 344 15.95 -6.97 11.78
CA VAL A 344 17.23 -6.79 11.10
C VAL A 344 18.02 -5.69 11.80
N GLU A 345 19.29 -5.95 12.15
CA GLU A 345 20.20 -4.94 12.69
C GLU A 345 20.88 -4.17 11.57
N LYS A 346 20.78 -2.83 11.58
CA LYS A 346 21.50 -1.96 10.65
C LYS A 346 22.78 -1.43 11.29
N LYS A 347 23.95 -1.73 10.70
CA LYS A 347 25.26 -1.19 11.11
C LYS A 347 25.85 -0.34 9.99
N LYS A 348 26.49 0.78 10.34
CA LYS A 348 27.15 1.66 9.37
C LYS A 348 28.66 1.45 9.43
N ILE A 349 29.26 0.97 8.33
CA ILE A 349 30.71 0.74 8.20
C ILE A 349 31.21 1.50 6.97
N ASN A 350 32.19 2.39 7.15
CA ASN A 350 32.83 3.13 6.05
C ASN A 350 31.85 3.80 5.06
N ASN A 351 30.82 4.47 5.60
CA ASN A 351 29.69 5.06 4.87
C ASN A 351 28.71 4.10 4.19
N ASN A 352 28.96 2.80 4.19
CA ASN A 352 28.02 1.78 3.72
C ASN A 352 27.17 1.24 4.87
N CYS A 353 25.92 0.89 4.57
CA CYS A 353 25.04 0.22 5.53
C CYS A 353 25.09 -1.29 5.28
N ILE A 354 25.39 -2.04 6.33
CA ILE A 354 25.28 -3.50 6.35
C ILE A 354 24.14 -3.90 7.28
N PHE A 355 23.54 -5.05 7.00
CA PHE A 355 22.35 -5.55 7.67
C PHE A 355 22.59 -6.98 8.13
N ASN A 356 22.20 -7.31 9.36
CA ASN A 356 22.32 -8.65 9.93
C ASN A 356 20.94 -9.13 10.39
N VAL A 357 20.60 -10.39 10.12
CA VAL A 357 19.30 -10.96 10.50
C VAL A 357 19.31 -11.35 11.98
N ASN A 358 18.24 -10.99 12.69
CA ASN A 358 17.94 -11.52 14.02
C ASN A 358 16.95 -12.68 13.84
N GLU A 359 17.46 -13.91 13.73
CA GLU A 359 16.66 -15.11 13.45
C GLU A 359 15.47 -15.28 14.42
N PRO A 360 15.63 -15.21 15.76
CA PRO A 360 14.48 -15.30 16.68
C PRO A 360 13.38 -14.26 16.42
N ALA A 361 13.77 -13.00 16.16
CA ALA A 361 12.81 -11.94 15.88
C ALA A 361 12.14 -12.14 14.51
N THR A 362 12.88 -12.63 13.52
CA THR A 362 12.38 -12.92 12.17
C THR A 362 11.37 -14.06 12.17
N THR A 363 11.68 -15.17 12.85
CA THR A 363 10.76 -16.31 13.03
C THR A 363 9.48 -15.85 13.71
N LYS A 364 9.59 -15.06 14.78
CA LYS A 364 8.42 -14.52 15.48
C LYS A 364 7.55 -13.64 14.56
N LEU A 365 8.16 -12.77 13.75
CA LEU A 365 7.41 -11.93 12.81
C LEU A 365 6.72 -12.78 11.73
N GLU A 366 7.40 -13.78 11.16
CA GLU A 366 6.82 -14.71 10.17
C GLU A 366 5.62 -15.46 10.75
N GLU A 367 5.74 -15.97 11.98
CA GLU A 367 4.68 -16.72 12.65
C GLU A 367 3.48 -15.84 12.97
N MET A 368 3.71 -14.61 13.43
CA MET A 368 2.64 -13.64 13.73
C MET A 368 1.90 -13.24 12.45
N LEU A 369 2.61 -12.92 11.37
CA LEU A 369 2.01 -12.64 10.06
C LEU A 369 1.30 -13.87 9.49
N GLY A 370 1.80 -15.07 9.78
CA GLY A 370 1.23 -16.35 9.35
C GLY A 370 0.09 -16.87 10.21
N CYS A 371 -0.37 -16.11 11.22
CA CYS A 371 -1.38 -16.54 12.19
C CYS A 371 -1.03 -17.84 12.95
N LYS A 372 0.25 -18.21 12.99
CA LYS A 372 0.74 -19.42 13.71
C LYS A 372 0.86 -19.15 15.20
N THR A 373 1.10 -17.89 15.59
CA THR A 373 1.17 -17.45 16.97
C THR A 373 0.23 -16.27 17.23
N PRO A 374 -0.42 -16.20 18.41
CA PRO A 374 -1.27 -15.06 18.76
C PRO A 374 -0.47 -13.76 18.82
N ILE A 375 -1.04 -12.69 18.27
CA ILE A 375 -0.43 -11.36 18.25
C ILE A 375 -0.57 -10.70 19.63
N GLY A 376 0.29 -11.11 20.56
CA GLY A 376 0.51 -10.49 21.88
C GLY A 376 -0.67 -10.58 22.88
N LYS A 377 -0.35 -10.70 24.17
CA LYS A 377 -1.33 -10.49 25.25
C LYS A 377 -1.70 -8.99 25.33
N PRO A 378 -2.94 -8.65 25.67
CA PRO A 378 -3.44 -7.28 25.62
C PRO A 378 -2.57 -6.36 26.48
N ALA A 379 -1.95 -5.36 25.85
CA ALA A 379 -1.53 -4.19 26.60
C ALA A 379 -2.81 -3.55 27.13
N THR A 380 -2.93 -3.42 28.44
CA THR A 380 -3.97 -2.67 29.15
C THR A 380 -3.87 -1.18 28.81
N ALA A 381 -4.09 -0.83 27.55
CA ALA A 381 -4.66 0.46 27.23
C ALA A 381 -6.12 0.36 27.65
N LYS A 382 -6.54 1.19 28.61
CA LYS A 382 -7.98 1.41 28.83
C LYS A 382 -8.55 1.91 27.50
N LEU A 383 -9.18 1.00 26.77
CA LEU A 383 -9.99 1.28 25.59
C LEU A 383 -11.28 2.00 25.99
#